data_AF-A0A7C3YAL8-F1
#
_entry.id   AF-A0A7C3YAL8-F1
#
_cell.length_a   1.000
_cell.length_b   1.000
_cell.length_c   1.000
_cell.angle_alpha   90.00
_cell.angle_beta   90.00
_cell.angle_gamma   90.00
#
_symmetry.space_group_name_H-M   'P 1'
#
loop_
_entity.id
_entity.type
_entity.pdbx_description
1 polymer ?
#
loop_
_entity_poly.entity_id
_entity_poly.type
_entity_poly.pdbx_seq_one_letter_code
_entity_poly.pdbx_strand_id
1 'polypeptide(L)'
;MTEVFQEISPADFFYRNRDIAGFTNPARAMYTTVRELVENSLDACEMQRIPPNLYIRISEVKETSKSTSIYEVRVEDNGLGIPAEHIPSAFAQILYGSKYNLRQTRGTFGLGGKMALLYGQITTHTGTLVVSSTGKTEACEFQLMIDIQSNKPIILSKRDLKTRKWHGTIIQFQTEGDYLRAMPKILEYLKQTAIVAPYADITFIDPRGRLYRFLRATESMPPPPRTTKPHPHGVDAETLKRMIATTETRNMKEFMKKHFQRVGDATAKKFLEYADIDLKKDPKRLNPGEIVVLANAMKNYEGFLPPDPSCLSPIGVKLLETGIRKELNPEFVAVTQRQPSAYSGFPFIVEAGIAYGGEIPRLNKIQLYRYANKIPLLFDEASDVSWKVVNTLIDWRRYKIPTDGPIAVFIHICSTKIPYKTVGKEFIADRPEVEREILNALREVARELSAYLTRKQSLERQKKRLDVFLKYLPKIATYSTKLAEKEKEPEIEALLSKVGKYE
;
A
#
# COMPACT_ATOMS: atom_id res chain seq x y z
N MET A 1 -40.01 -31.82 -2.30
CA MET A 1 -39.77 -30.50 -2.92
C MET A 1 -38.78 -30.72 -4.04
N THR A 2 -39.13 -30.39 -5.27
CA THR A 2 -38.18 -30.37 -6.39
C THR A 2 -37.28 -29.16 -6.22
N GLU A 3 -35.96 -29.38 -6.25
CA GLU A 3 -35.00 -28.28 -6.20
C GLU A 3 -35.11 -27.44 -7.48
N VAL A 4 -35.21 -26.12 -7.30
CA VAL A 4 -35.24 -25.15 -8.41
C VAL A 4 -33.84 -24.57 -8.57
N PHE A 5 -33.21 -24.86 -9.71
CA PHE A 5 -31.89 -24.32 -10.05
C PHE A 5 -32.05 -22.88 -10.57
N GLN A 6 -31.26 -21.94 -10.02
CA GLN A 6 -31.26 -20.53 -10.43
C GLN A 6 -29.82 -20.03 -10.61
N GLU A 7 -29.60 -19.19 -11.61
CA GLU A 7 -28.36 -18.43 -11.81
C GLU A 7 -28.47 -17.06 -11.13
N ILE A 8 -27.37 -16.60 -10.51
CA ILE A 8 -27.31 -15.29 -9.86
C ILE A 8 -26.24 -14.41 -10.52
N SER A 9 -26.52 -13.12 -10.65
CA SER A 9 -25.57 -12.17 -11.21
C SER A 9 -24.42 -11.90 -10.24
N PRO A 10 -23.27 -11.36 -10.70
CA PRO A 10 -22.21 -10.92 -9.80
C PRO A 10 -22.68 -9.90 -8.77
N ALA A 11 -23.53 -8.95 -9.17
CA ALA A 11 -24.07 -7.94 -8.25
C ALA A 11 -24.98 -8.58 -7.19
N ASP A 12 -25.81 -9.55 -7.57
CA ASP A 12 -26.66 -10.30 -6.62
C ASP A 12 -25.82 -11.18 -5.68
N PHE A 13 -24.76 -11.83 -6.18
CA PHE A 13 -23.83 -12.57 -5.35
C PHE A 13 -23.21 -11.70 -4.25
N PHE A 14 -22.73 -10.51 -4.60
CA PHE A 14 -22.12 -9.60 -3.63
C PHE A 14 -23.14 -8.88 -2.73
N TYR A 15 -24.36 -8.65 -3.21
CA TYR A 15 -25.48 -8.23 -2.38
C TYR A 15 -25.73 -9.22 -1.25
N ARG A 16 -25.78 -10.52 -1.57
CA ARG A 16 -25.97 -11.60 -0.59
C ARG A 16 -24.75 -11.83 0.30
N ASN A 17 -23.54 -11.58 -0.21
CA ASN A 17 -22.26 -11.87 0.45
C ASN A 17 -21.39 -10.62 0.68
N ARG A 18 -22.00 -9.55 1.21
CA ARG A 18 -21.34 -8.25 1.44
C ARG A 18 -20.07 -8.34 2.32
N ASP A 19 -20.01 -9.33 3.19
CA ASP A 19 -18.90 -9.58 4.11
C ASP A 19 -17.59 -9.88 3.37
N ILE A 20 -17.68 -10.55 2.21
CA ILE A 20 -16.52 -10.92 1.38
C ILE A 20 -15.79 -9.67 0.85
N ALA A 21 -16.53 -8.58 0.61
CA ALA A 21 -15.99 -7.33 0.11
C ALA A 21 -15.57 -6.35 1.23
N GLY A 22 -15.59 -6.77 2.50
CA GLY A 22 -15.21 -5.93 3.63
C GLY A 22 -16.34 -5.01 4.15
N PHE A 23 -17.59 -5.28 3.78
CA PHE A 23 -18.79 -4.57 4.24
C PHE A 23 -19.50 -5.36 5.35
N THR A 24 -18.75 -5.81 6.35
CA THR A 24 -19.26 -6.70 7.42
C THR A 24 -20.11 -5.98 8.47
N ASN A 25 -19.79 -4.71 8.75
CA ASN A 25 -20.53 -3.89 9.70
C ASN A 25 -20.46 -2.41 9.28
N PRO A 26 -21.37 -1.55 9.79
CA PRO A 26 -21.46 -0.15 9.36
C PRO A 26 -20.17 0.66 9.55
N ALA A 27 -19.37 0.37 10.59
CA ALA A 27 -18.10 1.06 10.83
C ALA A 27 -17.04 0.65 9.80
N ARG A 28 -16.91 -0.66 9.53
CA ARG A 28 -15.98 -1.19 8.53
C ARG A 28 -16.40 -0.81 7.12
N ALA A 29 -17.69 -0.78 6.82
CA ALA A 29 -18.23 -0.29 5.56
C ALA A 29 -17.79 1.17 5.29
N MET A 30 -17.92 2.07 6.28
CA MET A 30 -17.46 3.45 6.16
C MET A 30 -15.95 3.54 5.89
N TYR A 31 -15.14 2.78 6.63
CA TYR A 31 -13.71 2.70 6.42
C TYR A 31 -13.36 2.20 5.00
N THR A 32 -13.95 1.08 4.58
CA THR A 32 -13.71 0.45 3.27
C THR A 32 -14.12 1.38 2.14
N THR A 33 -15.25 2.08 2.26
CA THR A 33 -15.69 3.10 1.31
C THR A 33 -14.63 4.18 1.11
N VAL A 34 -14.15 4.81 2.19
CA VAL A 34 -13.13 5.85 2.09
C VAL A 34 -11.84 5.29 1.50
N ARG A 35 -11.39 4.12 1.97
CA ARG A 35 -10.18 3.45 1.48
C ARG A 35 -10.23 3.23 -0.03
N GLU A 36 -11.27 2.56 -0.52
CA GLU A 36 -11.38 2.16 -1.94
C GLU A 36 -11.50 3.37 -2.87
N LEU A 37 -12.20 4.43 -2.47
CA LEU A 37 -12.31 5.66 -3.27
C LEU A 37 -10.96 6.39 -3.31
N VAL A 38 -10.29 6.55 -2.18
CA VAL A 38 -8.95 7.17 -2.10
C VAL A 38 -7.92 6.38 -2.90
N GLU A 39 -7.91 5.05 -2.82
CA GLU A 39 -7.02 4.19 -3.62
C GLU A 39 -7.19 4.43 -5.13
N ASN A 40 -8.44 4.50 -5.59
CA ASN A 40 -8.74 4.72 -7.01
C ASN A 40 -8.35 6.12 -7.47
N SER A 41 -8.60 7.15 -6.66
CA SER A 41 -8.19 8.52 -6.95
C SER A 41 -6.66 8.66 -7.02
N LEU A 42 -5.93 8.04 -6.09
CA LEU A 42 -4.46 8.02 -6.13
C LEU A 42 -3.93 7.29 -7.37
N ASP A 43 -4.50 6.13 -7.71
CA ASP A 43 -4.15 5.40 -8.94
C ASP A 43 -4.39 6.28 -10.19
N ALA A 44 -5.49 7.03 -10.23
CA ALA A 44 -5.84 7.89 -11.37
C ALA A 44 -4.85 9.05 -11.59
N CYS A 45 -4.33 9.63 -10.49
CA CYS A 45 -3.33 10.70 -10.53
C CYS A 45 -1.91 10.17 -10.86
N GLU A 46 -1.48 9.12 -10.16
CA GLU A 46 -0.11 8.59 -10.27
C GLU A 46 0.21 8.02 -11.65
N MET A 47 -0.78 7.47 -12.35
CA MET A 47 -0.60 6.91 -13.70
C MET A 47 -0.09 7.94 -14.72
N GLN A 48 -0.37 9.23 -14.52
CA GLN A 48 0.11 10.33 -15.37
C GLN A 48 1.15 11.22 -14.68
N ARG A 49 1.61 10.84 -13.48
CA ARG A 49 2.48 11.69 -12.67
C ARG A 49 1.85 13.08 -12.45
N ILE A 50 0.57 13.10 -12.11
CA ILE A 50 -0.10 14.31 -11.60
C ILE A 50 -0.02 14.23 -10.07
N PRO A 51 0.58 15.21 -9.38
CA PRO A 51 0.57 15.22 -7.92
C PRO A 51 -0.88 15.25 -7.40
N PRO A 52 -1.32 14.24 -6.63
CA PRO A 52 -2.72 14.13 -6.22
C PRO A 52 -3.17 15.29 -5.32
N ASN A 53 -4.33 15.84 -5.63
CA ASN A 53 -5.08 16.75 -4.79
C ASN A 53 -6.43 16.09 -4.50
N LEU A 54 -6.56 15.53 -3.30
CA LEU A 54 -7.76 14.81 -2.88
C LEU A 54 -8.58 15.65 -1.92
N TYR A 55 -9.87 15.77 -2.22
CA TYR A 55 -10.86 16.36 -1.33
C TYR A 55 -11.89 15.31 -0.93
N ILE A 56 -11.97 15.03 0.36
CA ILE A 56 -12.85 14.03 0.95
C ILE A 56 -13.76 14.75 1.94
N ARG A 57 -15.07 14.60 1.79
CA ARG A 57 -16.06 15.13 2.73
C ARG A 57 -17.06 14.05 3.09
N ILE A 58 -17.29 13.88 4.38
CA ILE A 58 -18.38 13.05 4.89
C ILE A 58 -19.33 13.99 5.63
N SER A 59 -20.60 14.03 5.23
CA SER A 59 -21.63 14.85 5.87
C SER A 59 -22.72 13.95 6.42
N GLU A 60 -23.17 14.16 7.65
CA GLU A 60 -24.33 13.45 8.19
C GLU A 60 -25.61 14.02 7.57
N VAL A 61 -26.45 13.14 7.00
CA VAL A 61 -27.70 13.52 6.34
C VAL A 61 -28.88 13.27 7.25
N LYS A 62 -28.95 12.08 7.84
CA LYS A 62 -30.09 11.65 8.66
C LYS A 62 -29.66 10.57 9.66
N GLU A 63 -30.05 10.73 10.91
CA GLU A 63 -29.90 9.69 11.93
C GLU A 63 -30.88 8.54 11.66
N THR A 64 -30.38 7.29 11.71
CA THR A 64 -31.18 6.08 11.44
C THR A 64 -31.45 5.29 12.71
N SER A 65 -30.41 5.10 13.53
CA SER A 65 -30.48 4.38 14.80
C SER A 65 -29.53 5.01 15.83
N LYS A 66 -29.57 4.54 17.09
CA LYS A 66 -28.67 5.02 18.17
C LYS A 66 -27.17 4.93 17.84
N SER A 67 -26.78 4.15 16.85
CA SER A 67 -25.37 3.96 16.45
C SER A 67 -25.09 4.14 14.96
N THR A 68 -26.13 4.29 14.11
CA THR A 68 -25.96 4.43 12.66
C THR A 68 -26.72 5.62 12.11
N SER A 69 -26.10 6.28 11.15
CA SER A 69 -26.69 7.38 10.39
C SER A 69 -26.43 7.18 8.90
N ILE A 70 -27.24 7.83 8.08
CA ILE A 70 -26.98 8.01 6.65
C ILE A 70 -25.98 9.15 6.51
N TYR A 71 -24.85 8.85 5.88
CA TYR A 71 -23.82 9.82 5.54
C TYR A 71 -23.76 10.02 4.03
N GLU A 72 -23.57 11.26 3.61
CA GLU A 72 -23.14 11.58 2.24
C GLU A 72 -21.62 11.58 2.20
N VAL A 73 -21.06 10.73 1.35
CA VAL A 73 -19.61 10.64 1.09
C VAL A 73 -19.33 11.29 -0.25
N ARG A 74 -18.47 12.30 -0.26
CA ARG A 74 -17.95 12.95 -1.46
C ARG A 74 -16.43 12.79 -1.52
N VAL A 75 -15.94 12.25 -2.64
CA VAL A 75 -14.51 12.17 -2.95
C VAL A 75 -14.27 12.84 -4.29
N GLU A 76 -13.32 13.76 -4.32
CA GLU A 76 -12.93 14.53 -5.50
C GLU A 76 -11.42 14.43 -5.68
N ASP A 77 -11.00 14.19 -6.91
CA ASP A 77 -9.60 14.14 -7.32
C ASP A 77 -9.32 15.00 -8.56
N ASN A 78 -8.04 15.30 -8.77
CA ASN A 78 -7.52 15.94 -9.96
C ASN A 78 -6.85 14.93 -10.90
N GLY A 79 -7.38 13.71 -10.99
CA GLY A 79 -6.82 12.67 -11.85
C GLY A 79 -7.10 12.89 -13.33
N LEU A 80 -6.95 11.80 -14.10
CA LEU A 80 -7.23 11.75 -15.54
C LEU A 80 -8.70 12.03 -15.91
N GLY A 81 -9.62 11.75 -14.98
CA GLY A 81 -11.03 11.56 -15.30
C GLY A 81 -11.31 10.29 -16.12
N ILE A 82 -12.58 10.07 -16.44
CA ILE A 82 -13.07 8.91 -17.18
C ILE A 82 -13.89 9.42 -18.38
N PRO A 83 -13.66 8.90 -19.60
CA PRO A 83 -14.48 9.24 -20.76
C PRO A 83 -15.97 8.91 -20.55
N ALA A 84 -16.86 9.78 -21.06
CA ALA A 84 -18.29 9.74 -20.78
C ALA A 84 -18.94 8.39 -21.14
N GLU A 85 -18.48 7.75 -22.21
CA GLU A 85 -18.92 6.44 -22.68
C GLU A 85 -18.65 5.30 -21.69
N HIS A 86 -17.61 5.44 -20.87
CA HIS A 86 -17.19 4.42 -19.92
C HIS A 86 -17.74 4.67 -18.50
N ILE A 87 -18.17 5.89 -18.16
CA ILE A 87 -18.64 6.25 -16.81
C ILE A 87 -19.71 5.28 -16.27
N PRO A 88 -20.81 4.98 -16.98
CA PRO A 88 -21.85 4.09 -16.46
C PRO A 88 -21.30 2.71 -16.09
N SER A 89 -20.52 2.08 -16.97
CA SER A 89 -19.96 0.74 -16.73
C SER A 89 -18.80 0.76 -15.71
N ALA A 90 -18.04 1.85 -15.66
CA ALA A 90 -16.94 2.04 -14.73
C ALA A 90 -17.40 2.17 -13.27
N PHE A 91 -18.62 2.63 -13.01
CA PHE A 91 -19.15 2.79 -11.65
C PHE A 91 -20.32 1.86 -11.31
N ALA A 92 -21.14 1.46 -12.29
CA ALA A 92 -22.38 0.74 -12.04
C ALA A 92 -22.49 -0.64 -12.73
N GLN A 93 -21.35 -1.27 -13.05
CA GLN A 93 -21.30 -2.66 -13.53
C GLN A 93 -20.22 -3.46 -12.77
N ILE A 94 -20.60 -4.45 -11.97
CA ILE A 94 -19.66 -5.26 -11.19
C ILE A 94 -18.80 -6.13 -12.12
N LEU A 95 -17.50 -6.28 -11.79
CA LEU A 95 -16.49 -6.98 -12.61
C LEU A 95 -16.33 -6.42 -14.03
N TYR A 96 -16.47 -5.10 -14.18
CA TYR A 96 -16.03 -4.35 -15.36
C TYR A 96 -14.85 -3.45 -14.99
N GLY A 97 -13.83 -3.32 -15.83
CA GLY A 97 -12.73 -2.41 -15.53
C GLY A 97 -11.52 -2.54 -16.43
N SER A 98 -10.56 -1.64 -16.24
CA SER A 98 -9.31 -1.58 -17.00
C SER A 98 -8.14 -2.33 -16.31
N LYS A 99 -8.37 -2.90 -15.12
CA LYS A 99 -7.32 -3.49 -14.25
C LYS A 99 -7.03 -4.98 -14.52
N TYR A 100 -7.40 -5.54 -15.68
CA TYR A 100 -7.16 -6.97 -16.00
C TYR A 100 -5.77 -7.27 -16.56
N ASN A 101 -5.01 -6.24 -16.91
CA ASN A 101 -3.62 -6.40 -17.35
C ASN A 101 -2.71 -6.61 -16.14
N LEU A 102 -1.72 -7.51 -16.26
CA LEU A 102 -0.75 -7.76 -15.21
C LEU A 102 0.15 -6.53 -15.00
N ARG A 103 -0.19 -5.74 -13.98
CA ARG A 103 0.47 -4.49 -13.60
C ARG A 103 0.32 -4.29 -12.10
N GLN A 104 1.30 -3.66 -11.46
CA GLN A 104 1.15 -3.23 -10.08
C GLN A 104 0.03 -2.17 -9.98
N THR A 105 -0.96 -2.42 -9.14
CA THR A 105 -2.06 -1.49 -8.81
C THR A 105 -2.41 -1.62 -7.34
N ARG A 106 -3.05 -0.59 -6.77
CA ARG A 106 -3.63 -0.67 -5.41
C ARG A 106 -4.85 -1.59 -5.40
N GLY A 107 -5.76 -1.37 -6.34
CA GLY A 107 -6.94 -2.23 -6.55
C GLY A 107 -6.61 -3.54 -7.28
N THR A 108 -7.11 -4.69 -6.81
CA THR A 108 -6.88 -6.02 -7.43
C THR A 108 -7.94 -6.44 -8.44
N PHE A 109 -9.21 -6.05 -8.26
CA PHE A 109 -10.33 -6.56 -9.08
C PHE A 109 -11.27 -5.48 -9.67
N GLY A 110 -10.96 -4.19 -9.48
CA GLY A 110 -11.87 -3.11 -9.88
C GLY A 110 -13.24 -3.18 -9.19
N LEU A 111 -13.33 -3.88 -8.05
CA LEU A 111 -14.56 -4.24 -7.37
C LEU A 111 -14.88 -3.31 -6.20
N GLY A 112 -13.88 -2.94 -5.39
CA GLY A 112 -14.12 -2.30 -4.09
C GLY A 112 -14.86 -0.96 -4.15
N GLY A 113 -14.48 -0.06 -5.06
CA GLY A 113 -15.22 1.20 -5.27
C GLY A 113 -16.68 0.97 -5.65
N LYS A 114 -16.96 -0.01 -6.53
CA LYS A 114 -18.32 -0.36 -6.95
C LYS A 114 -19.12 -1.00 -5.82
N MET A 115 -18.45 -1.77 -4.96
CA MET A 115 -19.07 -2.33 -3.76
C MET A 115 -19.49 -1.25 -2.77
N ALA A 116 -18.71 -0.17 -2.65
CA ALA A 116 -19.11 0.98 -1.85
C ALA A 116 -20.39 1.63 -2.39
N LEU A 117 -20.47 1.81 -3.72
CA LEU A 117 -21.66 2.37 -4.37
C LEU A 117 -22.88 1.43 -4.25
N LEU A 118 -22.68 0.13 -4.45
CA LEU A 118 -23.72 -0.88 -4.30
C LEU A 118 -24.24 -0.92 -2.86
N TYR A 119 -23.35 -0.94 -1.87
CA TYR A 119 -23.71 -0.90 -0.46
C TYR A 119 -24.49 0.38 -0.10
N GLY A 120 -24.06 1.53 -0.61
CA GLY A 120 -24.80 2.79 -0.48
C GLY A 120 -26.22 2.65 -1.05
N GLN A 121 -26.35 2.23 -2.30
CA GLN A 121 -27.64 2.03 -2.95
C GLN A 121 -28.56 1.04 -2.20
N ILE A 122 -28.02 -0.04 -1.65
CA ILE A 122 -28.83 -1.03 -0.90
C ILE A 122 -29.34 -0.41 0.41
N THR A 123 -28.53 0.39 1.07
CA THR A 123 -28.85 0.94 2.40
C THR A 123 -29.72 2.20 2.34
N THR A 124 -29.56 3.02 1.30
CA THR A 124 -30.26 4.32 1.18
C THR A 124 -31.26 4.38 0.04
N HIS A 125 -31.21 3.45 -0.91
CA HIS A 125 -31.98 3.47 -2.15
C HIS A 125 -31.79 4.76 -2.99
N THR A 126 -30.64 5.43 -2.84
CA THR A 126 -30.31 6.64 -3.60
C THR A 126 -29.24 6.37 -4.65
N GLY A 127 -29.29 7.15 -5.74
CA GLY A 127 -28.33 7.07 -6.84
C GLY A 127 -26.98 7.70 -6.49
N THR A 128 -25.93 7.27 -7.19
CA THR A 128 -24.58 7.85 -7.12
C THR A 128 -24.43 8.96 -8.15
N LEU A 129 -24.01 10.13 -7.70
CA LEU A 129 -23.57 11.22 -8.56
C LEU A 129 -22.10 11.03 -8.93
N VAL A 130 -21.81 11.04 -10.23
CA VAL A 130 -20.46 11.00 -10.78
C VAL A 130 -20.26 12.18 -11.71
N VAL A 131 -19.30 13.05 -11.41
CA VAL A 131 -18.84 14.10 -12.33
C VAL A 131 -17.45 13.72 -12.80
N SER A 132 -17.18 13.75 -14.10
CA SER A 132 -15.81 13.54 -14.58
C SER A 132 -15.48 14.36 -15.81
N SER A 133 -14.22 14.76 -15.90
CA SER A 133 -13.66 15.49 -17.04
C SER A 133 -12.26 14.99 -17.36
N THR A 134 -11.96 14.90 -18.64
CA THR A 134 -10.62 14.53 -19.16
C THR A 134 -9.75 15.76 -19.47
N GLY A 135 -10.07 16.93 -18.89
CA GLY A 135 -9.35 18.18 -19.14
C GLY A 135 -9.81 18.95 -20.38
N LYS A 136 -10.93 18.54 -20.98
CA LYS A 136 -11.59 19.25 -22.09
C LYS A 136 -12.42 20.43 -21.54
N THR A 137 -13.12 21.13 -22.41
CA THR A 137 -14.03 22.24 -22.04
C THR A 137 -15.34 21.78 -21.39
N GLU A 138 -15.57 20.47 -21.35
CA GLU A 138 -16.81 19.86 -20.90
C GLU A 138 -16.51 18.75 -19.89
N ALA A 139 -17.28 18.72 -18.82
CA ALA A 139 -17.37 17.61 -17.88
C ALA A 139 -18.73 16.95 -18.05
N CYS A 140 -18.82 15.64 -17.80
CA CYS A 140 -20.10 14.95 -17.79
C CYS A 140 -20.48 14.64 -16.35
N GLU A 141 -21.72 14.92 -16.01
CA GLU A 141 -22.37 14.54 -14.77
C GLU A 141 -23.38 13.43 -15.04
N PHE A 142 -23.29 12.36 -14.27
CA PHE A 142 -24.20 11.22 -14.31
C PHE A 142 -24.78 10.97 -12.93
N GLN A 143 -26.07 10.64 -12.90
CA GLN A 143 -26.70 10.02 -11.74
C GLN A 143 -26.98 8.56 -12.07
N LEU A 144 -26.34 7.64 -11.35
CA LEU A 144 -26.29 6.22 -11.67
C LEU A 144 -26.87 5.35 -10.55
N MET A 145 -27.48 4.24 -10.94
CA MET A 145 -27.80 3.11 -10.07
C MET A 145 -27.33 1.80 -10.72
N ILE A 146 -27.21 0.74 -9.93
CA ILE A 146 -26.86 -0.61 -10.34
C ILE A 146 -28.14 -1.44 -10.37
N ASP A 147 -28.45 -2.03 -11.53
CA ASP A 147 -29.40 -3.13 -11.59
C ASP A 147 -28.72 -4.38 -11.01
N ILE A 148 -29.15 -4.80 -9.82
CA ILE A 148 -28.56 -5.94 -9.10
C ILE A 148 -28.88 -7.26 -9.84
N GLN A 149 -30.04 -7.39 -10.47
CA GLN A 149 -30.43 -8.63 -11.14
C GLN A 149 -29.67 -8.81 -12.45
N SER A 150 -29.57 -7.76 -13.27
CA SER A 150 -28.93 -7.85 -14.58
C SER A 150 -27.44 -7.48 -14.59
N ASN A 151 -26.90 -6.95 -13.48
CA ASN A 151 -25.56 -6.38 -13.37
C ASN A 151 -25.29 -5.33 -14.48
N LYS A 152 -26.24 -4.41 -14.68
CA LYS A 152 -26.14 -3.33 -15.68
C LYS A 152 -26.34 -1.96 -15.03
N PRO A 153 -25.73 -0.91 -15.60
CA PRO A 153 -25.93 0.45 -15.11
C PRO A 153 -27.32 0.96 -15.50
N ILE A 154 -28.01 1.58 -14.54
CA ILE A 154 -29.23 2.37 -14.74
C ILE A 154 -28.84 3.84 -14.70
N ILE A 155 -29.07 4.57 -15.79
CA ILE A 155 -28.79 6.00 -15.88
C ILE A 155 -30.06 6.76 -15.53
N LEU A 156 -30.08 7.45 -14.40
CA LEU A 156 -31.21 8.27 -13.97
C LEU A 156 -31.19 9.65 -14.64
N SER A 157 -30.00 10.25 -14.75
CA SER A 157 -29.81 11.52 -15.44
C SER A 157 -28.39 11.64 -16.00
N LYS A 158 -28.25 12.41 -17.08
CA LYS A 158 -26.98 12.81 -17.68
C LYS A 158 -27.04 14.31 -17.98
N ARG A 159 -26.02 15.06 -17.55
CA ARG A 159 -25.86 16.48 -17.85
C ARG A 159 -24.44 16.76 -18.31
N ASP A 160 -24.29 17.58 -19.34
CA ASP A 160 -22.97 18.07 -19.76
C ASP A 160 -22.74 19.46 -19.13
N LEU A 161 -21.62 19.61 -18.44
CA LEU A 161 -21.23 20.79 -17.68
C LEU A 161 -20.09 21.51 -18.39
N LYS A 162 -20.20 22.83 -18.59
CA LYS A 162 -19.08 23.63 -19.10
C LYS A 162 -18.05 23.84 -17.99
N THR A 163 -16.79 23.51 -18.24
CA THR A 163 -15.72 23.68 -17.25
C THR A 163 -14.53 24.45 -17.81
N ARG A 164 -13.76 25.07 -16.91
CA ARG A 164 -12.52 25.79 -17.26
C ARG A 164 -11.34 24.82 -17.37
N LYS A 165 -11.43 23.81 -18.24
CA LYS A 165 -10.41 22.75 -18.41
C LYS A 165 -10.08 21.99 -17.12
N TRP A 166 -11.07 21.83 -16.25
CA TRP A 166 -10.92 20.99 -15.07
C TRP A 166 -10.73 19.53 -15.51
N HIS A 167 -9.91 18.76 -14.80
CA HIS A 167 -9.72 17.33 -15.01
C HIS A 167 -9.82 16.61 -13.67
N GLY A 168 -10.42 15.42 -13.69
CA GLY A 168 -10.62 14.63 -12.50
C GLY A 168 -11.96 13.92 -12.44
N THR A 169 -12.25 13.39 -11.25
CA THR A 169 -13.51 12.70 -10.96
C THR A 169 -14.04 13.13 -9.59
N ILE A 170 -15.34 13.37 -9.51
CA ILE A 170 -16.10 13.57 -8.27
C ILE A 170 -17.08 12.41 -8.16
N ILE A 171 -17.07 11.74 -7.01
CA ILE A 171 -18.02 10.69 -6.66
C ILE A 171 -18.74 11.15 -5.41
N GLN A 172 -20.07 11.20 -5.45
CA GLN A 172 -20.92 11.59 -4.34
C GLN A 172 -22.12 10.65 -4.23
N PHE A 173 -22.30 10.03 -3.07
CA PHE A 173 -23.42 9.13 -2.79
C PHE A 173 -23.70 9.04 -1.30
N GLN A 174 -24.86 8.49 -0.95
CA GLN A 174 -25.24 8.28 0.44
C GLN A 174 -25.04 6.81 0.83
N THR A 175 -24.65 6.58 2.07
CA THR A 175 -24.47 5.24 2.64
C THR A 175 -24.81 5.25 4.12
N GLU A 176 -25.42 4.17 4.61
CA GLU A 176 -25.56 3.97 6.05
C GLU A 176 -24.22 3.56 6.67
N GLY A 177 -23.87 4.14 7.82
CA GLY A 177 -22.59 3.89 8.48
C GLY A 177 -22.58 4.19 9.97
N ASP A 178 -21.49 3.80 10.64
CA ASP A 178 -21.14 4.24 12.01
C ASP A 178 -19.81 5.00 11.94
N TYR A 179 -19.89 6.32 11.77
CA TYR A 179 -18.71 7.16 11.62
C TYR A 179 -17.89 7.23 12.91
N LEU A 180 -18.53 7.26 14.08
CA LEU A 180 -17.84 7.43 15.36
C LEU A 180 -16.85 6.29 15.62
N ARG A 181 -17.25 5.05 15.33
CA ARG A 181 -16.36 3.89 15.43
C ARG A 181 -15.36 3.79 14.28
N ALA A 182 -15.73 4.24 13.07
CA ALA A 182 -14.84 4.20 11.91
C ALA A 182 -13.75 5.28 11.93
N MET A 183 -14.02 6.43 12.54
CA MET A 183 -13.18 7.63 12.49
C MET A 183 -11.70 7.37 12.84
N PRO A 184 -11.34 6.68 13.94
CA PRO A 184 -9.94 6.47 14.27
C PRO A 184 -9.19 5.73 13.15
N LYS A 185 -9.83 4.74 12.52
CA LYS A 185 -9.25 3.97 11.43
C LYS A 185 -9.19 4.74 10.11
N ILE A 186 -10.18 5.59 9.83
CA ILE A 186 -10.15 6.49 8.67
C ILE A 186 -8.97 7.47 8.80
N LEU A 187 -8.83 8.13 9.96
CA LEU A 187 -7.74 9.07 10.20
C LEU A 187 -6.37 8.39 10.19
N GLU A 188 -6.26 7.21 10.79
CA GLU A 188 -5.04 6.39 10.74
C GLU A 188 -4.67 6.03 9.29
N TYR A 189 -5.64 5.63 8.47
CA TYR A 189 -5.43 5.32 7.06
C TYR A 189 -4.97 6.53 6.25
N LEU A 190 -5.62 7.69 6.41
CA LEU A 190 -5.24 8.91 5.71
C LEU A 190 -3.83 9.37 6.12
N LYS A 191 -3.51 9.32 7.42
CA LYS A 191 -2.16 9.63 7.93
C LYS A 191 -1.11 8.67 7.34
N GLN A 192 -1.37 7.36 7.37
CA GLN A 192 -0.44 6.37 6.81
C GLN A 192 -0.33 6.48 5.28
N THR A 193 -1.39 6.88 4.59
CA THR A 193 -1.38 7.17 3.15
C THR A 193 -0.49 8.38 2.85
N ALA A 194 -0.56 9.43 3.68
CA ALA A 194 0.28 10.61 3.55
C ALA A 194 1.78 10.32 3.78
N ILE A 195 2.13 9.27 4.55
CA ILE A 195 3.51 8.78 4.70
C ILE A 195 4.02 8.17 3.39
N VAL A 196 3.23 7.30 2.73
CA VAL A 196 3.70 6.61 1.52
C VAL A 196 3.51 7.40 0.23
N ALA A 197 2.63 8.42 0.27
CA ALA A 197 2.41 9.37 -0.79
C ALA A 197 2.71 10.80 -0.28
N PRO A 198 3.98 11.13 0.03
CA PRO A 198 4.36 12.47 0.51
C PRO A 198 4.14 13.57 -0.54
N TYR A 199 3.81 13.18 -1.78
CA TYR A 199 3.50 14.05 -2.89
C TYR A 199 2.00 14.33 -3.09
N ALA A 200 1.14 13.78 -2.23
CA ALA A 200 -0.30 14.02 -2.26
C ALA A 200 -0.71 15.09 -1.24
N ASP A 201 -1.60 15.99 -1.67
CA ASP A 201 -2.41 16.79 -0.75
C ASP A 201 -3.72 16.04 -0.48
N ILE A 202 -4.01 15.78 0.79
CA ILE A 202 -5.24 15.12 1.21
C ILE A 202 -5.98 16.05 2.17
N THR A 203 -7.15 16.51 1.76
CA THR A 203 -8.06 17.31 2.58
C THR A 203 -9.25 16.45 2.95
N PHE A 204 -9.48 16.29 4.26
CA PHE A 204 -10.59 15.52 4.78
C PHE A 204 -11.45 16.37 5.73
N ILE A 205 -12.75 16.46 5.44
CA ILE A 205 -13.74 17.12 6.29
C ILE A 205 -14.68 16.05 6.84
N ASP A 206 -14.73 15.96 8.16
CA ASP A 206 -15.59 15.00 8.84
C ASP A 206 -17.05 15.50 9.01
N PRO A 207 -17.98 14.64 9.46
CA PRO A 207 -19.38 15.04 9.69
C PRO A 207 -19.56 16.14 10.72
N ARG A 208 -18.58 16.38 11.59
CA ARG A 208 -18.59 17.44 12.60
C ARG A 208 -18.00 18.76 12.05
N GLY A 209 -17.61 18.80 10.78
CA GLY A 209 -16.98 19.96 10.15
C GLY A 209 -15.51 20.14 10.50
N ARG A 210 -14.85 19.16 11.15
CA ARG A 210 -13.41 19.23 11.44
C ARG A 210 -12.62 19.01 10.16
N LEU A 211 -11.71 19.94 9.90
CA LEU A 211 -10.81 19.92 8.75
C LEU A 211 -9.48 19.27 9.12
N TYR A 212 -9.14 18.20 8.42
CA TYR A 212 -7.84 17.54 8.47
C TYR A 212 -7.12 17.79 7.14
N ARG A 213 -5.87 18.27 7.20
CA ARG A 213 -5.05 18.52 6.00
C ARG A 213 -3.72 17.80 6.13
N PHE A 214 -3.43 16.95 5.16
CA PHE A 214 -2.12 16.33 4.96
C PHE A 214 -1.52 16.96 3.71
N LEU A 215 -0.70 17.99 3.90
CA LEU A 215 -0.11 18.76 2.78
C LEU A 215 1.04 17.99 2.14
N ARG A 216 1.29 18.10 0.85
CA ARG A 216 2.46 17.46 0.24
C ARG A 216 3.78 18.05 0.79
N ALA A 217 4.81 17.21 0.91
CA ALA A 217 6.18 17.62 1.23
C ALA A 217 7.09 17.68 -0.01
N THR A 218 6.68 17.08 -1.12
CA THR A 218 7.44 17.07 -2.37
C THR A 218 6.49 16.98 -3.57
N GLU A 219 6.95 17.34 -4.76
CA GLU A 219 6.23 17.09 -6.02
C GLU A 219 6.83 15.91 -6.80
N SER A 220 7.96 15.38 -6.33
CA SER A 220 8.60 14.21 -6.93
C SER A 220 7.74 12.97 -6.72
N MET A 221 7.47 12.25 -7.80
CA MET A 221 6.70 11.01 -7.79
C MET A 221 7.53 9.83 -8.30
N PRO A 222 7.22 8.60 -7.84
CA PRO A 222 7.84 7.40 -8.38
C PRO A 222 7.40 7.18 -9.84
N PRO A 223 8.18 6.42 -10.64
CA PRO A 223 7.78 6.10 -12.00
C PRO A 223 6.47 5.28 -11.99
N PRO A 224 5.54 5.52 -12.93
CA PRO A 224 4.30 4.77 -12.99
C PRO A 224 4.58 3.31 -13.36
N PRO A 225 3.80 2.36 -12.82
CA PRO A 225 3.96 0.94 -13.10
C PRO A 225 3.64 0.65 -14.57
N ARG A 226 4.33 -0.34 -15.15
CA ARG A 226 4.15 -0.75 -16.56
C ARG A 226 3.45 -2.10 -16.64
N THR A 227 2.66 -2.30 -17.68
CA THR A 227 2.09 -3.61 -17.98
C THR A 227 3.20 -4.59 -18.36
N THR A 228 3.13 -5.81 -17.85
CA THR A 228 4.09 -6.86 -18.18
C THR A 228 3.40 -8.16 -18.60
N LYS A 229 4.17 -9.02 -19.27
CA LYS A 229 3.79 -10.40 -19.59
C LYS A 229 3.93 -11.29 -18.36
N PRO A 230 3.14 -12.37 -18.24
CA PRO A 230 3.32 -13.33 -17.17
C PRO A 230 4.69 -14.03 -17.25
N HIS A 231 5.24 -14.38 -16.09
CA HIS A 231 6.43 -15.21 -15.99
C HIS A 231 6.04 -16.70 -15.99
N PRO A 232 6.79 -17.61 -16.64
CA PRO A 232 6.45 -19.04 -16.70
C PRO A 232 6.16 -19.68 -15.32
N HIS A 233 7.02 -19.45 -14.31
CA HIS A 233 6.81 -19.98 -12.96
C HIS A 233 5.47 -19.59 -12.28
N GLY A 234 4.83 -18.50 -12.73
CA GLY A 234 3.60 -17.98 -12.12
C GLY A 234 2.32 -18.37 -12.84
N VAL A 235 2.41 -19.21 -13.86
CA VAL A 235 1.31 -19.55 -14.75
C VAL A 235 0.74 -20.92 -14.40
N ASP A 236 -0.60 -21.01 -14.36
CA ASP A 236 -1.34 -22.24 -14.14
C ASP A 236 -2.00 -22.75 -15.44
N ALA A 237 -2.56 -23.96 -15.39
CA ALA A 237 -3.16 -24.62 -16.54
C ALA A 237 -4.34 -23.83 -17.14
N GLU A 238 -5.14 -23.17 -16.30
CA GLU A 238 -6.28 -22.36 -16.76
C GLU A 238 -5.80 -21.08 -17.48
N THR A 239 -4.76 -20.44 -16.94
CA THR A 239 -4.13 -19.29 -17.59
C THR A 239 -3.53 -19.69 -18.94
N LEU A 240 -2.83 -20.84 -19.01
CA LEU A 240 -2.36 -21.38 -20.30
C LEU A 240 -3.50 -21.63 -21.27
N LYS A 241 -4.59 -22.25 -20.83
CA LYS A 241 -5.75 -22.55 -21.68
C LYS A 241 -6.34 -21.27 -22.27
N ARG A 242 -6.50 -20.21 -21.48
CA ARG A 242 -6.97 -18.89 -21.95
C ARG A 242 -6.00 -18.25 -22.95
N MET A 243 -4.70 -18.34 -22.68
CA MET A 243 -3.66 -17.82 -23.58
C MET A 243 -3.65 -18.58 -24.91
N ILE A 244 -3.78 -19.91 -24.88
CA ILE A 244 -3.86 -20.77 -26.07
C ILE A 244 -5.12 -20.46 -26.89
N ALA A 245 -6.27 -20.26 -26.24
CA ALA A 245 -7.53 -19.96 -26.93
C ALA A 245 -7.45 -18.65 -27.75
N THR A 246 -6.75 -17.65 -27.21
CA THR A 246 -6.65 -16.31 -27.79
C THR A 246 -5.42 -16.10 -28.68
N THR A 247 -4.48 -17.05 -28.70
CA THR A 247 -3.23 -16.85 -29.42
C THR A 247 -3.36 -16.98 -30.94
N GLU A 248 -2.54 -16.19 -31.65
CA GLU A 248 -2.32 -16.26 -33.09
C GLU A 248 -1.09 -17.11 -33.47
N THR A 249 -0.24 -17.51 -32.50
CA THR A 249 1.00 -18.24 -32.80
C THR A 249 0.69 -19.66 -33.22
N ARG A 250 1.40 -20.17 -34.23
CA ARG A 250 1.21 -21.51 -34.80
C ARG A 250 2.23 -22.55 -34.33
N ASN A 251 3.19 -22.15 -33.49
CA ASN A 251 4.19 -23.06 -32.94
C ASN A 251 4.49 -22.72 -31.46
N MET A 252 4.86 -23.74 -30.68
CA MET A 252 5.13 -23.62 -29.25
C MET A 252 6.34 -22.73 -28.96
N LYS A 253 7.38 -22.74 -29.81
CA LYS A 253 8.55 -21.88 -29.62
C LYS A 253 8.20 -20.39 -29.62
N GLU A 254 7.43 -19.95 -30.62
CA GLU A 254 6.94 -18.58 -30.71
C GLU A 254 5.91 -18.27 -29.63
N PHE A 255 5.05 -19.22 -29.27
CA PHE A 255 4.12 -19.05 -28.14
C PHE A 255 4.87 -18.70 -26.85
N MET A 256 5.91 -19.46 -26.52
CA MET A 256 6.75 -19.24 -25.34
C MET A 256 7.44 -17.87 -25.38
N LYS A 257 7.94 -17.43 -26.53
CA LYS A 257 8.62 -16.13 -26.69
C LYS A 257 7.67 -14.93 -26.74
N LYS A 258 6.49 -15.08 -27.36
CA LYS A 258 5.51 -14.00 -27.54
C LYS A 258 4.80 -13.69 -26.23
N HIS A 259 4.44 -14.69 -25.45
CA HIS A 259 3.54 -14.50 -24.31
C HIS A 259 4.19 -14.46 -22.94
N PHE A 260 5.42 -14.96 -22.79
CA PHE A 260 6.08 -15.02 -21.49
C PHE A 260 7.23 -14.05 -21.39
N GLN A 261 7.45 -13.56 -20.17
CA GLN A 261 8.56 -12.67 -19.86
C GLN A 261 9.87 -13.45 -19.78
N ARG A 262 10.99 -12.83 -20.19
CA ARG A 262 12.36 -13.38 -20.06
C ARG A 262 12.57 -14.73 -20.75
N VAL A 263 11.75 -15.08 -21.73
CA VAL A 263 11.92 -16.29 -22.56
C VAL A 263 12.43 -15.92 -23.95
N GLY A 264 13.70 -16.23 -24.21
CA GLY A 264 14.32 -16.12 -25.54
C GLY A 264 14.29 -17.43 -26.33
N ASP A 265 14.85 -17.43 -27.55
CA ASP A 265 14.87 -18.62 -28.41
C ASP A 265 15.57 -19.82 -27.78
N ALA A 266 16.72 -19.60 -27.12
CA ALA A 266 17.47 -20.66 -26.46
C ALA A 266 16.72 -21.22 -25.24
N THR A 267 16.15 -20.36 -24.41
CA THR A 267 15.38 -20.75 -23.22
C THR A 267 14.12 -21.50 -23.60
N ALA A 268 13.38 -21.02 -24.61
CA ALA A 268 12.19 -21.69 -25.13
C ALA A 268 12.53 -23.10 -25.63
N LYS A 269 13.63 -23.25 -26.37
CA LYS A 269 14.08 -24.54 -26.88
C LYS A 269 14.40 -25.53 -25.74
N LYS A 270 15.27 -25.13 -24.82
CA LYS A 270 15.66 -25.95 -23.67
C LYS A 270 14.46 -26.35 -22.80
N PHE A 271 13.53 -25.42 -22.58
CA PHE A 271 12.33 -25.68 -21.80
C PHE A 271 11.38 -26.65 -22.48
N LEU A 272 11.13 -26.50 -23.78
CA LEU A 272 10.22 -27.38 -24.52
C LEU A 272 10.80 -28.79 -24.65
N GLU A 273 12.13 -28.92 -24.79
CA GLU A 273 12.85 -30.20 -24.69
C GLU A 273 12.69 -30.84 -23.29
N TYR A 274 12.82 -30.04 -22.21
CA TYR A 274 12.59 -30.51 -20.84
C TYR A 274 11.13 -30.96 -20.59
N ALA A 275 10.16 -30.29 -21.20
CA ALA A 275 8.74 -30.58 -21.06
C ALA A 275 8.25 -31.70 -22.01
N ASP A 276 9.11 -32.25 -22.86
CA ASP A 276 8.78 -33.22 -23.90
C ASP A 276 7.67 -32.73 -24.86
N ILE A 277 7.75 -31.46 -25.28
CA ILE A 277 6.82 -30.85 -26.23
C ILE A 277 7.57 -30.44 -27.50
N ASP A 278 7.07 -30.89 -28.66
CA ASP A 278 7.62 -30.47 -29.95
C ASP A 278 7.52 -28.95 -30.16
N LEU A 279 8.66 -28.35 -30.49
CA LEU A 279 8.86 -26.94 -30.81
C LEU A 279 7.89 -26.42 -31.87
N LYS A 280 7.57 -27.27 -32.87
CA LYS A 280 6.73 -26.91 -34.03
C LYS A 280 5.26 -27.22 -33.81
N LYS A 281 4.90 -27.90 -32.72
CA LYS A 281 3.50 -28.22 -32.41
C LYS A 281 2.69 -26.94 -32.28
N ASP A 282 1.48 -26.95 -32.81
CA ASP A 282 0.55 -25.83 -32.69
C ASP A 282 -0.01 -25.79 -31.25
N PRO A 283 0.12 -24.65 -30.53
CA PRO A 283 -0.42 -24.51 -29.18
C PRO A 283 -1.91 -24.89 -29.07
N LYS A 284 -2.70 -24.63 -30.12
CA LYS A 284 -4.15 -24.93 -30.13
C LYS A 284 -4.46 -26.42 -30.21
N ARG A 285 -3.48 -27.26 -30.55
CA ARG A 285 -3.61 -28.72 -30.63
C ARG A 285 -3.15 -29.42 -29.36
N LEU A 286 -2.76 -28.69 -28.31
CA LEU A 286 -2.44 -29.29 -27.02
C LEU A 286 -3.68 -29.87 -26.37
N ASN A 287 -3.60 -31.12 -25.94
CA ASN A 287 -4.67 -31.75 -25.18
C ASN A 287 -4.68 -31.23 -23.71
N PRO A 288 -5.80 -31.35 -22.98
CA PRO A 288 -5.87 -30.87 -21.60
C PRO A 288 -4.79 -31.45 -20.66
N GLY A 289 -4.40 -32.71 -20.87
CA GLY A 289 -3.32 -33.34 -20.09
C GLY A 289 -1.95 -32.73 -20.35
N GLU A 290 -1.63 -32.45 -21.61
CA GLU A 290 -0.40 -31.77 -22.03
C GLU A 290 -0.33 -30.35 -21.47
N ILE A 291 -1.46 -29.64 -21.38
CA ILE A 291 -1.50 -28.30 -20.75
C ILE A 291 -1.14 -28.37 -19.26
N VAL A 292 -1.60 -29.41 -18.55
CA VAL A 292 -1.26 -29.62 -17.14
C VAL A 292 0.23 -29.99 -16.99
N VAL A 293 0.75 -30.87 -17.85
CA VAL A 293 2.18 -31.23 -17.88
C VAL A 293 3.03 -30.00 -18.13
N LEU A 294 2.66 -29.18 -19.12
CA LEU A 294 3.32 -27.92 -19.45
C LEU A 294 3.32 -26.95 -18.26
N ALA A 295 2.18 -26.75 -17.60
CA ALA A 295 2.08 -25.87 -16.43
C ALA A 295 2.97 -26.34 -15.26
N ASN A 296 3.00 -27.65 -15.00
CA ASN A 296 3.85 -28.21 -13.96
C ASN A 296 5.34 -28.12 -14.32
N ALA A 297 5.69 -28.37 -15.59
CA ALA A 297 7.05 -28.19 -16.10
C ALA A 297 7.51 -26.73 -15.95
N MET A 298 6.64 -25.76 -16.25
CA MET A 298 6.95 -24.32 -16.09
C MET A 298 7.29 -23.94 -14.64
N LYS A 299 6.66 -24.58 -13.65
CA LYS A 299 6.93 -24.32 -12.23
C LYS A 299 8.28 -24.88 -11.78
N ASN A 300 8.63 -26.06 -12.28
CA ASN A 300 9.80 -26.81 -11.79
C ASN A 300 11.08 -26.55 -12.59
N TYR A 301 11.00 -25.92 -13.77
CA TYR A 301 12.17 -25.66 -14.61
C TYR A 301 12.99 -24.47 -14.10
N GLU A 302 14.18 -24.75 -13.56
CA GLU A 302 15.08 -23.73 -12.99
C GLU A 302 15.82 -22.88 -14.04
N GLY A 303 15.76 -23.24 -15.33
CA GLY A 303 16.48 -22.54 -16.38
C GLY A 303 15.83 -21.21 -16.84
N PHE A 304 14.75 -20.77 -16.19
CA PHE A 304 14.17 -19.44 -16.43
C PHE A 304 14.95 -18.36 -15.67
N LEU A 305 15.10 -17.20 -16.32
CA LEU A 305 15.66 -16.03 -15.65
C LEU A 305 14.63 -15.43 -14.70
N PRO A 306 15.04 -14.78 -13.59
CA PRO A 306 14.11 -14.08 -12.71
C PRO A 306 13.24 -13.06 -13.46
N PRO A 307 11.98 -12.84 -13.01
CA PRO A 307 11.07 -11.89 -13.63
C PRO A 307 11.63 -10.46 -13.64
N ASP A 308 11.27 -9.69 -14.67
CA ASP A 308 11.76 -8.32 -14.82
C ASP A 308 11.07 -7.39 -13.80
N PRO A 309 11.83 -6.70 -12.93
CA PRO A 309 11.26 -5.81 -11.92
C PRO A 309 10.91 -4.42 -12.43
N SER A 310 11.28 -4.09 -13.68
CA SER A 310 11.04 -2.76 -14.29
C SER A 310 9.56 -2.39 -14.42
N CYS A 311 8.66 -3.36 -14.28
CA CYS A 311 7.22 -3.16 -14.28
C CYS A 311 6.68 -2.57 -12.97
N LEU A 312 7.46 -2.65 -11.89
CA LEU A 312 7.08 -2.22 -10.55
C LEU A 312 7.33 -0.72 -10.34
N SER A 313 6.56 -0.15 -9.41
CA SER A 313 6.63 1.23 -8.93
C SER A 313 6.78 1.20 -7.39
N PRO A 314 8.02 1.01 -6.88
CA PRO A 314 8.29 1.16 -5.44
C PRO A 314 8.05 2.61 -4.99
N ILE A 315 7.99 2.84 -3.67
CA ILE A 315 7.89 4.20 -3.13
C ILE A 315 9.21 4.92 -3.35
N GLY A 316 10.33 4.25 -3.10
CA GLY A 316 11.68 4.76 -3.17
C GLY A 316 12.17 5.30 -1.83
N VAL A 317 13.45 5.09 -1.56
CA VAL A 317 14.14 5.47 -0.31
C VAL A 317 13.87 6.92 0.09
N LYS A 318 14.08 7.86 -0.84
CA LYS A 318 13.91 9.30 -0.58
C LYS A 318 12.48 9.68 -0.25
N LEU A 319 11.51 9.11 -0.97
CA LEU A 319 10.09 9.45 -0.78
C LEU A 319 9.57 8.88 0.53
N LEU A 320 9.90 7.62 0.85
CA LEU A 320 9.50 7.02 2.12
C LEU A 320 10.15 7.76 3.30
N GLU A 321 11.43 8.14 3.21
CA GLU A 321 12.08 8.97 4.23
C GLU A 321 11.38 10.32 4.39
N THR A 322 11.04 10.99 3.28
CA THR A 322 10.35 12.30 3.28
C THR A 322 8.99 12.18 3.97
N GLY A 323 8.21 11.15 3.68
CA GLY A 323 6.91 10.93 4.29
C GLY A 323 6.97 10.59 5.77
N ILE A 324 7.95 9.77 6.19
CA ILE A 324 8.19 9.48 7.61
C ILE A 324 8.55 10.75 8.37
N ARG A 325 9.46 11.57 7.82
CA ARG A 325 9.88 12.84 8.46
C ARG A 325 8.73 13.81 8.60
N LYS A 326 7.94 13.94 7.54
CA LYS A 326 6.78 14.83 7.46
C LYS A 326 5.71 14.52 8.50
N GLU A 327 5.33 13.26 8.67
CA GLU A 327 4.14 12.89 9.47
C GLU A 327 4.44 12.49 10.92
N LEU A 328 5.71 12.21 11.26
CA LEU A 328 6.11 11.72 12.58
C LEU A 328 7.24 12.54 13.23
N ASN A 329 7.86 13.48 12.50
CA ASN A 329 8.93 14.35 12.97
C ASN A 329 10.00 13.65 13.86
N PRO A 330 10.58 12.51 13.43
CA PRO A 330 11.53 11.73 14.23
C PRO A 330 12.91 12.37 14.30
N GLU A 331 13.67 12.03 15.34
CA GLU A 331 15.07 12.44 15.50
C GLU A 331 16.01 11.73 14.51
N PHE A 332 15.67 10.49 14.15
CA PHE A 332 16.44 9.66 13.23
C PHE A 332 15.52 8.88 12.30
N VAL A 333 15.92 8.75 11.03
CA VAL A 333 15.28 7.90 10.02
C VAL A 333 16.37 7.20 9.21
N ALA A 334 16.18 5.91 8.97
CA ALA A 334 16.92 5.14 7.96
C ALA A 334 15.93 4.36 7.10
N VAL A 335 16.16 4.33 5.79
CA VAL A 335 15.31 3.62 4.82
C VAL A 335 16.20 2.87 3.84
N THR A 336 15.85 1.62 3.53
CA THR A 336 16.50 0.80 2.51
C THR A 336 15.47 0.29 1.51
N GLN A 337 15.90 0.15 0.25
CA GLN A 337 15.17 -0.56 -0.80
C GLN A 337 16.01 -1.75 -1.22
N ARG A 338 15.47 -2.96 -1.06
CA ARG A 338 16.16 -4.20 -1.43
C ARG A 338 16.20 -4.36 -2.95
N GLN A 339 17.11 -5.22 -3.38
CA GLN A 339 17.12 -5.68 -4.76
C GLN A 339 15.82 -6.46 -5.05
N PRO A 340 15.29 -6.38 -6.28
CA PRO A 340 14.09 -7.12 -6.63
C PRO A 340 14.29 -8.62 -6.51
N SER A 341 13.27 -9.30 -5.98
CA SER A 341 13.21 -10.75 -5.82
C SER A 341 11.96 -11.28 -6.50
N ALA A 342 11.73 -12.59 -6.45
CA ALA A 342 10.57 -13.22 -7.06
C ALA A 342 9.99 -14.30 -6.15
N TYR A 343 8.67 -14.43 -6.16
CA TYR A 343 7.98 -15.55 -5.52
C TYR A 343 6.91 -16.06 -6.48
N SER A 344 6.82 -17.37 -6.68
CA SER A 344 5.81 -17.98 -7.58
C SER A 344 5.68 -17.27 -8.94
N GLY A 345 6.80 -16.82 -9.54
CA GLY A 345 6.82 -16.10 -10.82
C GLY A 345 6.40 -14.62 -10.79
N PHE A 346 6.12 -14.03 -9.63
CA PHE A 346 5.82 -12.60 -9.52
C PHE A 346 7.04 -11.84 -8.99
N PRO A 347 7.51 -10.78 -9.68
CA PRO A 347 8.58 -9.93 -9.17
C PRO A 347 8.03 -9.11 -8.00
N PHE A 348 8.83 -8.96 -6.95
CA PHE A 348 8.53 -8.10 -5.82
C PHE A 348 9.75 -7.35 -5.31
N ILE A 349 9.52 -6.20 -4.69
CA ILE A 349 10.55 -5.40 -4.02
C ILE A 349 10.09 -5.15 -2.59
N VAL A 350 11.02 -5.24 -1.64
CA VAL A 350 10.80 -4.90 -0.24
C VAL A 350 11.55 -3.61 0.08
N GLU A 351 10.84 -2.68 0.70
CA GLU A 351 11.40 -1.46 1.27
C GLU A 351 11.17 -1.49 2.79
N ALA A 352 12.21 -1.19 3.56
CA ALA A 352 12.11 -1.12 5.01
C ALA A 352 12.60 0.23 5.50
N GLY A 353 11.90 0.78 6.49
CA GLY A 353 12.28 2.00 7.19
C GLY A 353 12.29 1.78 8.69
N ILE A 354 13.15 2.52 9.39
CA ILE A 354 13.11 2.62 10.84
C ILE A 354 13.23 4.09 11.25
N ALA A 355 12.41 4.51 12.20
CA ALA A 355 12.42 5.85 12.74
C ALA A 355 12.46 5.81 14.27
N TYR A 356 13.14 6.79 14.87
CA TYR A 356 13.34 6.88 16.31
C TYR A 356 13.14 8.30 16.82
N GLY A 357 12.44 8.45 17.95
CA GLY A 357 12.26 9.72 18.65
C GLY A 357 11.13 10.58 18.08
N GLY A 358 11.12 11.87 18.41
CA GLY A 358 10.14 12.82 17.89
C GLY A 358 8.72 12.61 18.40
N GLU A 359 7.74 12.68 17.50
CA GLU A 359 6.31 12.47 17.80
C GLU A 359 5.90 10.99 17.76
N ILE A 360 6.86 10.07 17.63
CA ILE A 360 6.58 8.63 17.70
C ILE A 360 6.15 8.28 19.13
N PRO A 361 4.96 7.67 19.32
CA PRO A 361 4.46 7.34 20.65
C PRO A 361 5.38 6.32 21.33
N ARG A 362 5.68 6.56 22.61
CA ARG A 362 6.36 5.58 23.46
C ARG A 362 5.37 4.50 23.86
N LEU A 363 5.49 3.35 23.22
CA LEU A 363 4.70 2.17 23.50
C LEU A 363 5.63 1.10 24.07
N ASN A 364 5.10 0.19 24.89
CA ASN A 364 5.83 -1.02 25.34
C ASN A 364 6.04 -2.05 24.20
N LYS A 365 5.99 -1.59 22.95
CA LYS A 365 6.17 -2.37 21.73
C LYS A 365 6.66 -1.45 20.61
N ILE A 366 7.33 -2.03 19.64
CA ILE A 366 7.70 -1.34 18.40
C ILE A 366 6.44 -1.07 17.58
N GLN A 367 6.29 0.16 17.09
CA GLN A 367 5.16 0.51 16.23
C GLN A 367 5.42 0.02 14.81
N LEU A 368 4.53 -0.83 14.29
CA LEU A 368 4.68 -1.44 12.98
C LEU A 368 3.72 -0.81 11.96
N TYR A 369 4.28 -0.25 10.90
CA TYR A 369 3.58 0.29 9.74
C TYR A 369 3.77 -0.65 8.55
N ARG A 370 2.68 -1.22 8.04
CA ARG A 370 2.69 -2.21 6.96
C ARG A 370 2.06 -1.62 5.71
N TYR A 371 2.72 -1.82 4.58
CA TYR A 371 2.24 -1.35 3.29
C TYR A 371 2.37 -2.43 2.22
N ALA A 372 1.36 -2.54 1.37
CA ALA A 372 1.39 -3.39 0.19
C ALA A 372 0.93 -2.58 -1.02
N ASN A 373 1.73 -2.53 -2.09
CA ASN A 373 1.46 -1.74 -3.29
C ASN A 373 1.04 -0.29 -2.96
N LYS A 374 1.75 0.37 -2.03
CA LYS A 374 1.44 1.73 -1.52
C LYS A 374 0.09 1.87 -0.79
N ILE A 375 -0.48 0.77 -0.29
CA ILE A 375 -1.70 0.76 0.54
C ILE A 375 -1.33 0.45 1.99
N PRO A 376 -1.72 1.29 2.96
CA PRO A 376 -1.62 0.97 4.39
C PRO A 376 -2.48 -0.22 4.82
N LEU A 377 -1.90 -1.16 5.57
CA LEU A 377 -2.58 -2.34 6.11
C LEU A 377 -2.86 -2.16 7.61
N LEU A 378 -4.12 -1.89 7.98
CA LEU A 378 -4.49 -1.50 9.36
C LEU A 378 -5.11 -2.62 10.22
N PHE A 379 -5.57 -3.71 9.60
CA PHE A 379 -6.26 -4.81 10.27
C PHE A 379 -5.39 -6.06 10.30
N ASP A 380 -5.70 -6.99 11.22
CA ASP A 380 -5.07 -8.30 11.36
C ASP A 380 -3.53 -8.29 11.41
N GLU A 381 -2.96 -7.32 12.14
CA GLU A 381 -1.50 -7.12 12.25
C GLU A 381 -0.77 -8.40 12.67
N ALA A 382 -1.28 -9.12 13.66
CA ALA A 382 -0.63 -10.32 14.21
C ALA A 382 -0.54 -11.50 13.22
N SER A 383 -1.37 -11.51 12.17
CA SER A 383 -1.38 -12.56 11.15
C SER A 383 -0.44 -12.26 9.97
N ASP A 384 0.16 -11.06 9.94
CA ASP A 384 1.01 -10.61 8.84
C ASP A 384 2.45 -11.14 8.96
N VAL A 385 3.04 -11.53 7.83
CA VAL A 385 4.46 -11.91 7.75
C VAL A 385 5.39 -10.83 8.31
N SER A 386 5.06 -9.55 8.11
CA SER A 386 5.82 -8.41 8.62
C SER A 386 5.84 -8.38 10.15
N TRP A 387 4.72 -8.71 10.79
CA TRP A 387 4.62 -8.79 12.25
C TRP A 387 5.44 -9.95 12.80
N LYS A 388 5.36 -11.13 12.15
CA LYS A 388 6.18 -12.29 12.49
C LYS A 388 7.67 -11.95 12.43
N VAL A 389 8.11 -11.27 11.37
CA VAL A 389 9.53 -10.90 11.24
C VAL A 389 9.96 -9.93 12.35
N VAL A 390 9.19 -8.87 12.59
CA VAL A 390 9.51 -7.79 13.56
C VAL A 390 9.47 -8.27 15.01
N ASN A 391 8.54 -9.15 15.37
CA ASN A 391 8.36 -9.58 16.76
C ASN A 391 9.05 -10.91 17.08
N THR A 392 9.24 -11.79 16.10
CA THR A 392 9.74 -13.15 16.34
C THR A 392 11.14 -13.40 15.78
N LEU A 393 11.47 -12.89 14.59
CA LEU A 393 12.71 -13.27 13.87
C LEU A 393 13.89 -12.33 14.12
N ILE A 394 13.63 -11.03 14.31
CA ILE A 394 14.68 -10.05 14.57
C ILE A 394 14.93 -9.90 16.07
N ASP A 395 16.20 -10.04 16.47
CA ASP A 395 16.63 -9.85 17.84
C ASP A 395 17.11 -8.41 18.06
N TRP A 396 16.19 -7.53 18.48
CA TRP A 396 16.44 -6.11 18.72
C TRP A 396 17.54 -5.85 19.77
N ARG A 397 17.75 -6.77 20.71
CA ARG A 397 18.78 -6.63 21.76
C ARG A 397 20.17 -6.68 21.17
N ARG A 398 20.40 -7.50 20.13
CA ARG A 398 21.70 -7.54 19.41
C ARG A 398 22.05 -6.19 18.79
N TYR A 399 21.05 -5.41 18.41
CA TYR A 399 21.21 -4.07 17.85
C TYR A 399 21.22 -2.97 18.92
N LYS A 400 21.15 -3.31 20.21
CA LYS A 400 21.04 -2.34 21.33
C LYS A 400 19.84 -1.39 21.18
N ILE A 401 18.77 -1.86 20.53
CA ILE A 401 17.54 -1.11 20.30
C ILE A 401 16.55 -1.44 21.43
N PRO A 402 16.13 -0.48 22.25
CA PRO A 402 15.19 -0.70 23.34
C PRO A 402 13.76 -0.83 22.78
N THR A 403 13.07 -1.93 23.07
CA THR A 403 11.72 -2.22 22.52
C THR A 403 10.60 -1.35 23.10
N ASP A 404 10.86 -0.70 24.23
CA ASP A 404 9.99 0.27 24.94
C ASP A 404 10.23 1.72 24.48
N GLY A 405 11.16 1.93 23.54
CA GLY A 405 11.48 3.25 23.00
C GLY A 405 10.46 3.77 21.97
N PRO A 406 10.52 5.06 21.63
CA PRO A 406 9.72 5.66 20.56
C PRO A 406 10.25 5.21 19.19
N ILE A 407 9.97 3.96 18.79
CA ILE A 407 10.45 3.35 17.55
C ILE A 407 9.28 2.98 16.65
N ALA A 408 9.40 3.39 15.39
CA ALA A 408 8.52 2.99 14.32
C ALA A 408 9.29 2.21 13.25
N VAL A 409 8.74 1.08 12.81
CA VAL A 409 9.24 0.25 11.71
C VAL A 409 8.24 0.29 10.57
N PHE A 410 8.73 0.52 9.36
CA PHE A 410 7.94 0.61 8.14
C PHE A 410 8.36 -0.53 7.22
N ILE A 411 7.40 -1.31 6.74
CA ILE A 411 7.64 -2.39 5.78
C ILE A 411 6.69 -2.18 4.62
N HIS A 412 7.26 -2.01 3.43
CA HIS A 412 6.51 -1.91 2.18
C HIS A 412 6.90 -3.03 1.23
N ILE A 413 5.90 -3.67 0.65
CA ILE A 413 6.07 -4.69 -0.40
C ILE A 413 5.34 -4.21 -1.65
N CYS A 414 6.03 -4.14 -2.77
CA CYS A 414 5.39 -3.93 -4.07
C CYS A 414 5.58 -5.13 -4.99
N SER A 415 4.51 -5.50 -5.70
CA SER A 415 4.48 -6.62 -6.64
C SER A 415 3.31 -6.46 -7.63
N THR A 416 3.38 -7.12 -8.78
CA THR A 416 2.24 -7.23 -9.70
C THR A 416 1.07 -8.00 -9.09
N LYS A 417 1.35 -8.88 -8.12
CA LYS A 417 0.36 -9.61 -7.33
C LYS A 417 0.90 -9.67 -5.91
N ILE A 418 0.13 -9.26 -4.92
CA ILE A 418 0.52 -9.40 -3.50
C ILE A 418 -0.12 -10.70 -2.98
N PRO A 419 0.59 -11.52 -2.18
CA PRO A 419 0.02 -12.76 -1.67
C PRO A 419 -0.87 -12.47 -0.45
N TYR A 420 -2.00 -11.77 -0.65
CA TYR A 420 -2.99 -11.59 0.41
C TYR A 420 -3.64 -12.92 0.78
N LYS A 421 -3.92 -13.12 2.07
CA LYS A 421 -4.69 -14.30 2.53
C LYS A 421 -6.21 -14.06 2.48
N THR A 422 -6.65 -12.80 2.57
CA THR A 422 -8.06 -12.40 2.54
C THR A 422 -8.37 -11.51 1.33
N VAL A 423 -9.63 -11.53 0.85
CA VAL A 423 -10.09 -10.67 -0.25
C VAL A 423 -10.04 -9.18 0.14
N GLY A 424 -10.21 -8.87 1.43
CA GLY A 424 -10.16 -7.51 1.98
C GLY A 424 -8.78 -6.85 2.00
N LYS A 425 -7.72 -7.57 1.57
CA LYS A 425 -6.32 -7.12 1.50
C LYS A 425 -5.76 -6.64 2.85
N GLU A 426 -5.94 -7.41 3.91
CA GLU A 426 -5.65 -6.92 5.27
C GLU A 426 -4.25 -7.27 5.75
N PHE A 427 -3.73 -8.40 5.29
CA PHE A 427 -2.39 -8.86 5.65
C PHE A 427 -1.79 -9.73 4.56
N ILE A 428 -0.47 -9.78 4.58
CA ILE A 428 0.38 -10.49 3.62
C ILE A 428 0.64 -11.90 4.16
N ALA A 429 0.41 -12.91 3.32
CA ALA A 429 0.64 -14.30 3.68
C ALA A 429 2.13 -14.59 3.89
N ASP A 430 2.39 -15.53 4.80
CA ASP A 430 3.73 -16.02 5.11
C ASP A 430 4.28 -16.86 3.95
N ARG A 431 5.14 -16.23 3.14
CA ARG A 431 5.88 -16.84 2.04
C ARG A 431 7.37 -16.78 2.38
N PRO A 432 8.13 -17.89 2.34
CA PRO A 432 9.53 -17.92 2.75
C PRO A 432 10.42 -16.89 2.04
N GLU A 433 10.19 -16.67 0.74
CA GLU A 433 10.95 -15.72 -0.07
C GLU A 433 10.70 -14.27 0.39
N VAL A 434 9.44 -13.96 0.72
CA VAL A 434 9.02 -12.64 1.20
C VAL A 434 9.53 -12.40 2.61
N GLU A 435 9.36 -13.38 3.51
CA GLU A 435 9.85 -13.34 4.88
C GLU A 435 11.36 -13.05 4.93
N ARG A 436 12.14 -13.80 4.13
CA ARG A 436 13.60 -13.68 4.07
C ARG A 436 14.03 -12.27 3.65
N GLU A 437 13.39 -11.69 2.64
CA GLU A 437 13.75 -10.35 2.17
C GLU A 437 13.31 -9.24 3.14
N ILE A 438 12.17 -9.39 3.82
CA ILE A 438 11.78 -8.47 4.91
C ILE A 438 12.81 -8.51 6.04
N LEU A 439 13.22 -9.71 6.47
CA LEU A 439 14.22 -9.87 7.53
C LEU A 439 15.55 -9.22 7.14
N ASN A 440 16.00 -9.41 5.90
CA ASN A 440 17.24 -8.81 5.42
C ASN A 440 17.16 -7.28 5.35
N ALA A 441 16.04 -6.73 4.87
CA ALA A 441 15.81 -5.28 4.84
C ALA A 441 15.83 -4.66 6.24
N LEU A 442 15.15 -5.30 7.21
CA LEU A 442 15.15 -4.84 8.60
C LEU A 442 16.53 -4.88 9.24
N ARG A 443 17.33 -5.92 8.95
CA ARG A 443 18.71 -6.02 9.45
C ARG A 443 19.60 -4.88 8.97
N GLU A 444 19.39 -4.35 7.77
CA GLU A 444 20.16 -3.20 7.26
C GLU A 444 19.82 -1.94 8.06
N VAL A 445 18.54 -1.57 8.14
CA VAL A 445 18.12 -0.35 8.84
C VAL A 445 18.36 -0.44 10.36
N ALA A 446 18.27 -1.64 10.95
CA ALA A 446 18.57 -1.84 12.37
C ALA A 446 20.05 -1.59 12.71
N ARG A 447 20.99 -1.87 11.78
CA ARG A 447 22.42 -1.54 11.97
C ARG A 447 22.63 -0.03 12.00
N GLU A 448 21.95 0.70 11.12
CA GLU A 448 22.04 2.17 11.06
C GLU A 448 21.48 2.81 12.34
N LEU A 449 20.31 2.37 12.80
CA LEU A 449 19.76 2.85 14.08
C LEU A 449 20.67 2.48 15.25
N SER A 450 21.24 1.29 15.27
CA SER A 450 22.20 0.87 16.31
C SER A 450 23.41 1.81 16.39
N ALA A 451 23.95 2.21 15.25
CA ALA A 451 25.06 3.15 15.17
C ALA A 451 24.66 4.53 15.72
N TYR A 452 23.47 5.02 15.36
CA TYR A 452 22.93 6.27 15.88
C TYR A 452 22.72 6.24 17.41
N LEU A 453 22.04 5.22 17.93
CA LEU A 453 21.78 5.08 19.37
C LEU A 453 23.07 4.93 20.17
N THR A 454 24.06 4.22 19.64
CA THR A 454 25.38 4.08 20.30
C THR A 454 26.08 5.44 20.40
N ARG A 455 26.04 6.26 19.35
CA ARG A 455 26.58 7.63 19.37
C ARG A 455 25.83 8.51 20.38
N LYS A 456 24.50 8.47 20.37
CA LYS A 456 23.65 9.23 21.31
C LYS A 456 23.94 8.85 22.77
N GLN A 457 24.00 7.56 23.09
CA GLN A 457 24.35 7.10 24.43
C GLN A 457 25.76 7.51 24.86
N SER A 458 26.73 7.51 23.94
CA SER A 458 28.09 7.99 24.23
C SER A 458 28.09 9.48 24.59
N LEU A 459 27.38 10.30 23.82
CA LEU A 459 27.23 11.73 24.09
C LEU A 459 26.54 11.99 25.43
N GLU A 460 25.46 11.27 25.74
CA GLU A 460 24.77 11.39 27.03
C GLU A 460 25.67 10.99 28.21
N ARG A 461 26.48 9.95 28.07
CA ARG A 461 27.45 9.54 29.10
C ARG A 461 28.53 10.60 29.30
N GLN A 462 29.04 11.19 28.22
CA GLN A 462 30.03 12.26 28.28
C GLN A 462 29.45 13.51 28.97
N LYS A 463 28.22 13.91 28.61
CA LYS A 463 27.52 15.02 29.24
C LYS A 463 27.31 14.78 30.74
N LYS A 464 26.79 13.61 31.12
CA LYS A 464 26.64 13.23 32.55
C LYS A 464 27.97 13.25 33.29
N ARG A 465 29.04 12.78 32.66
CA ARG A 465 30.40 12.80 33.24
C ARG A 465 30.89 14.23 33.45
N LEU A 466 30.66 15.13 32.48
CA LEU A 466 31.01 16.55 32.59
C LEU A 466 30.20 17.24 33.70
N ASP A 467 28.89 16.99 33.77
CA ASP A 467 28.02 17.53 34.82
C ASP A 467 28.48 17.12 36.22
N VAL A 468 28.89 15.84 36.38
CA VAL A 468 29.50 15.35 37.62
C VAL A 468 30.79 16.11 37.92
N PHE A 469 31.70 16.26 36.96
CA PHE A 469 32.93 17.01 37.19
C PHE A 469 32.67 18.46 37.56
N LEU A 470 31.78 19.17 36.87
CA LEU A 470 31.39 20.54 37.19
C LEU A 470 30.86 20.68 38.63
N LYS A 471 30.12 19.68 39.12
CA LYS A 471 29.55 19.70 40.47
C LYS A 471 30.60 19.39 41.56
N TYR A 472 31.52 18.47 41.31
CA TYR A 472 32.42 17.94 42.34
C TYR A 472 33.83 18.53 42.32
N LEU A 473 34.40 18.90 41.16
CA LEU A 473 35.75 19.46 41.11
C LEU A 473 35.92 20.72 41.97
N PRO A 474 35.02 21.72 41.93
CA PRO A 474 35.10 22.90 42.79
C PRO A 474 35.17 22.54 44.28
N LYS A 475 34.32 21.60 44.71
CA LYS A 475 34.30 21.13 46.10
C LYS A 475 35.60 20.44 46.49
N ILE A 476 36.12 19.58 45.62
CA ILE A 476 37.40 18.89 45.85
C ILE A 476 38.54 19.90 45.96
N ALA A 477 38.59 20.92 45.10
CA ALA A 477 39.60 21.96 45.15
C ALA A 477 39.54 22.75 46.47
N THR A 478 38.37 23.21 46.89
CA THR A 478 38.20 23.93 48.16
C THR A 478 38.58 23.07 49.36
N TYR A 479 38.11 21.81 49.43
CA TYR A 479 38.43 20.93 50.57
C TYR A 479 39.89 20.52 50.61
N SER A 480 40.51 20.25 49.46
CA SER A 480 41.93 19.88 49.39
C SER A 480 42.84 21.05 49.76
N THR A 481 42.47 22.28 49.37
CA THR A 481 43.20 23.51 49.70
C THR A 481 43.17 23.77 51.21
N LYS A 482 41.99 23.61 51.82
CA LYS A 482 41.82 23.69 53.28
C LYS A 482 42.62 22.64 54.03
N LEU A 483 42.60 21.38 53.56
CA LEU A 483 43.33 20.28 54.20
C LEU A 483 44.85 20.46 54.11
N ALA A 484 45.34 21.03 53.00
CA ALA A 484 46.76 21.27 52.78
C ALA A 484 47.26 22.60 53.39
N GLU A 485 46.41 23.33 54.11
CA GLU A 485 46.70 24.64 54.71
C GLU A 485 47.26 25.68 53.71
N LYS A 486 46.79 25.64 52.46
CA LYS A 486 47.17 26.60 51.41
C LYS A 486 46.09 27.66 51.21
N GLU A 487 46.49 28.86 50.77
CA GLU A 487 45.54 29.95 50.50
C GLU A 487 44.98 29.93 49.08
N LYS A 488 45.74 29.42 48.10
CA LYS A 488 45.35 29.46 46.69
C LYS A 488 44.76 28.14 46.23
N GLU A 489 43.52 28.18 45.75
CA GLU A 489 42.87 27.03 45.13
C GLU A 489 43.55 26.65 43.80
N PRO A 490 43.65 25.35 43.47
CA PRO A 490 44.18 24.90 42.19
C PRO A 490 43.27 25.35 41.03
N GLU A 491 43.87 25.67 39.87
CA GLU A 491 43.11 26.08 38.68
C GLU A 491 42.34 24.91 38.06
N ILE A 492 41.01 24.98 38.19
CA ILE A 492 40.08 23.93 37.73
C ILE A 492 39.70 24.10 36.26
N GLU A 493 39.75 25.33 35.72
CA GLU A 493 39.33 25.66 34.36
C GLU A 493 40.17 24.93 33.29
N ALA A 494 41.47 24.77 33.53
CA ALA A 494 42.37 24.01 32.65
C ALA A 494 42.04 22.50 32.62
N LEU A 495 41.46 21.96 33.69
CA LEU A 495 41.01 20.56 33.76
C LEU A 495 39.65 20.39 33.09
N LEU A 496 38.71 21.29 33.34
CA LEU A 496 37.39 21.28 32.71
C LEU A 496 37.48 21.45 31.19
N SER A 497 38.32 22.36 30.70
CA SER A 497 38.56 22.57 29.28
C SER A 497 39.20 21.37 28.58
N LYS A 498 40.06 20.60 29.27
CA LYS A 498 40.60 19.33 28.74
C LYS A 498 39.54 18.23 28.63
N VAL A 499 38.55 18.23 29.51
CA VAL A 499 37.46 17.25 29.50
C VAL A 499 36.36 17.62 28.49
N GLY A 500 36.14 18.91 28.22
CA GLY A 500 35.13 19.42 27.28
C GLY A 500 35.49 19.42 25.79
N LYS A 501 36.69 18.96 25.40
CA LYS A 501 37.25 19.11 24.03
C LYS A 501 36.62 18.26 22.90
N TYR A 502 35.44 17.68 23.10
CA TYR A 502 34.80 16.76 22.14
C TYR A 502 33.37 17.19 21.77
N GLU A 503 33.10 18.50 21.72
CA GLU A 503 31.86 19.05 21.13
C GLU A 503 31.78 18.82 19.62
#